data_AF-A0A026WDX2-F1
#
_entry.id   AF-A0A026WDX2-F1
#
_cell.length_a   1.000
_cell.length_b   1.000
_cell.length_c   1.000
_cell.angle_alpha   90.00
_cell.angle_beta   90.00
_cell.angle_gamma   90.00
#
_symmetry.space_group_name_H-M   'P 1'
#
loop_
_entity.id
_entity.type
_entity.pdbx_description
1 polymer ?
#
loop_
_entity_poly.entity_id
_entity_poly.type
_entity_poly.pdbx_seq_one_letter_code
_entity_poly.pdbx_strand_id
1 'polypeptide(L)'
;MENLTREQEVAYHSATHCHICEEPFAQDETRVRDHCHLTGRYRGPAHSNCNLNYKESYTIPIVFHNLSGYDSHFIIKELASNFKGTIALLPITKEKYISFTKNVNEADAVFRNHVKLRFIDSLRFLSSSLDKLASFLSKDKLKILRSEFFNLSIEDFDLLT
;
A
#
# COMPACT_ATOMS: atom_id res chain seq x y z
N MET A 1 -0.43 -20.13 8.66
CA MET A 1 -1.05 -20.22 7.33
C MET A 1 -2.30 -21.05 7.47
N GLU A 2 -3.40 -20.62 6.88
CA GLU A 2 -4.64 -21.37 6.93
C GLU A 2 -4.51 -22.65 6.10
N ASN A 3 -5.18 -23.72 6.52
CA ASN A 3 -5.28 -24.91 5.68
C ASN A 3 -6.23 -24.62 4.52
N LEU A 4 -5.92 -25.16 3.35
CA LEU A 4 -6.76 -25.01 2.18
C LEU A 4 -8.11 -25.72 2.37
N THR A 5 -9.15 -25.15 1.78
CA THR A 5 -10.46 -25.82 1.66
C THR A 5 -10.40 -26.92 0.61
N ARG A 6 -11.36 -27.85 0.64
CA ARG A 6 -11.46 -28.93 -0.36
C ARG A 6 -11.51 -28.39 -1.80
N GLU A 7 -12.24 -27.29 -2.00
CA GLU A 7 -12.34 -26.63 -3.31
C GLU A 7 -11.00 -26.05 -3.76
N GLN A 8 -10.25 -25.43 -2.83
CA GLN A 8 -8.92 -24.90 -3.10
C GLN A 8 -7.91 -26.01 -3.40
N GLU A 9 -7.99 -27.15 -2.72
CA GLU A 9 -7.14 -28.31 -3.01
C GLU A 9 -7.38 -28.83 -4.43
N VAL A 10 -8.65 -28.96 -4.84
CA VAL A 10 -9.02 -29.38 -6.19
C VAL A 10 -8.48 -28.38 -7.21
N ALA A 11 -8.73 -27.09 -7.02
CA ALA A 11 -8.24 -26.04 -7.89
C ALA A 11 -6.70 -26.04 -8.01
N TYR A 12 -6.00 -26.22 -6.89
CA TYR A 12 -4.54 -26.33 -6.85
C TYR A 12 -4.03 -27.51 -7.67
N HIS A 13 -4.62 -28.69 -7.51
CA HIS A 13 -4.19 -29.90 -8.23
C HIS A 13 -4.51 -29.86 -9.72
N SER A 14 -5.62 -29.21 -10.12
CA SER A 14 -5.99 -29.05 -11.53
C SER A 14 -5.35 -27.83 -12.22
N ALA A 15 -4.66 -26.97 -11.49
CA ALA A 15 -4.12 -25.74 -12.06
C ALA A 15 -3.01 -26.00 -13.08
N THR A 16 -3.15 -25.34 -14.22
CA THR A 16 -2.21 -25.43 -15.35
C THR A 16 -1.25 -24.24 -15.41
N HIS A 17 -1.55 -23.13 -14.73
CA HIS A 17 -0.76 -21.90 -14.77
C HIS A 17 -0.47 -21.36 -13.36
N CYS A 18 0.68 -20.71 -13.25
CA CYS A 18 1.09 -19.98 -12.04
C CYS A 18 0.27 -18.71 -11.88
N HIS A 19 -0.32 -18.46 -10.70
CA HIS A 19 -1.12 -17.25 -10.48
C HIS A 19 -0.29 -15.96 -10.38
N ILE A 20 1.04 -16.06 -10.23
CA ILE A 20 1.94 -14.91 -10.04
C ILE A 20 2.44 -14.37 -11.38
N CYS A 21 2.92 -15.25 -12.25
CA CYS A 21 3.48 -14.88 -13.56
C CYS A 21 2.56 -15.25 -14.72
N GLU A 22 1.45 -15.93 -14.45
CA GLU A 22 0.44 -16.34 -15.44
C GLU A 22 0.93 -17.35 -16.50
N GLU A 23 2.17 -17.84 -16.37
CA GLU A 23 2.78 -18.84 -17.27
C GLU A 23 2.41 -20.30 -16.88
N PRO A 24 2.39 -21.23 -17.85
CA PRO A 24 2.03 -22.62 -17.61
C PRO A 24 3.11 -23.38 -16.83
N PHE A 25 2.67 -24.36 -16.02
CA PHE A 25 3.57 -25.31 -15.36
C PHE A 25 4.12 -26.34 -16.34
N ALA A 26 5.41 -26.64 -16.26
CA ALA A 26 5.97 -27.79 -16.97
C ALA A 26 5.54 -29.12 -16.33
N GLN A 27 5.58 -30.21 -17.10
CA GLN A 27 5.05 -31.52 -16.69
C GLN A 27 5.69 -32.07 -15.40
N ASP A 28 6.96 -31.74 -15.15
CA ASP A 28 7.73 -32.18 -13.97
C ASP A 28 7.98 -31.06 -12.95
N GLU A 29 7.35 -29.90 -13.13
CA GLU A 29 7.59 -28.75 -12.28
C GLU A 29 6.78 -28.84 -10.98
N THR A 30 7.46 -28.65 -9.85
CA THR A 30 6.82 -28.66 -8.54
C THR A 30 6.02 -27.37 -8.33
N ARG A 31 4.70 -27.51 -8.28
CA ARG A 31 3.78 -26.47 -7.84
C ARG A 31 3.93 -26.26 -6.33
N VAL A 32 3.86 -25.00 -5.90
CA VAL A 32 3.82 -24.63 -4.49
C VAL A 32 2.56 -23.82 -4.18
N ARG A 33 2.14 -23.82 -2.91
CA ARG A 33 0.95 -23.11 -2.44
C ARG A 33 1.36 -21.72 -1.92
N ASP A 34 1.09 -20.67 -2.71
CA ASP A 34 1.28 -19.29 -2.25
C ASP A 34 0.17 -18.89 -1.27
N HIS A 35 0.56 -18.18 -0.22
CA HIS A 35 -0.36 -17.68 0.79
C HIS A 35 -0.03 -16.22 1.07
N CYS A 36 -1.08 -15.42 1.27
CA CYS A 36 -0.93 -14.09 1.80
C CYS A 36 -0.32 -14.16 3.19
N HIS A 37 0.89 -13.64 3.40
CA HIS A 37 1.48 -13.72 4.73
C HIS A 37 0.80 -12.78 5.74
N LEU A 38 0.04 -11.76 5.28
CA LEU A 38 -0.75 -10.90 6.16
C LEU A 38 -2.03 -11.58 6.67
N THR A 39 -2.78 -12.29 5.82
CA THR A 39 -4.08 -12.88 6.20
C THR A 39 -4.01 -14.40 6.37
N GLY A 40 -2.91 -15.04 5.99
CA GLY A 40 -2.75 -16.49 5.97
C GLY A 40 -3.52 -17.22 4.89
N ARG A 41 -4.37 -16.51 4.12
CA ARG A 41 -5.26 -17.08 3.11
C ARG A 41 -4.48 -17.54 1.89
N TYR A 42 -4.89 -18.69 1.36
CA TYR A 42 -4.40 -19.22 0.09
C TYR A 42 -4.70 -18.25 -1.06
N ARG A 43 -3.70 -18.00 -1.92
CA ARG A 43 -3.84 -17.14 -3.11
C ARG A 43 -3.90 -17.96 -4.40
N GLY A 44 -3.07 -18.97 -4.50
CA GLY A 44 -3.04 -19.79 -5.70
C GLY A 44 -1.82 -20.70 -5.82
N PRO A 45 -1.79 -21.49 -6.89
CA PRO A 45 -0.65 -22.31 -7.27
C PRO A 45 0.41 -21.41 -7.91
N ALA A 46 1.65 -21.53 -7.47
CA ALA A 46 2.77 -20.77 -8.00
C ALA A 46 3.95 -21.67 -8.36
N HIS A 47 4.82 -21.19 -9.25
CA HIS A 47 6.16 -21.76 -9.39
C HIS A 47 6.92 -21.56 -8.07
N SER A 48 7.76 -22.51 -7.71
CA SER A 48 8.62 -22.38 -6.52
C SER A 48 9.44 -21.08 -6.56
N ASN A 49 10.04 -20.78 -7.73
CA ASN A 49 10.81 -19.55 -7.90
C ASN A 49 9.94 -18.28 -7.86
N CYS A 50 8.73 -18.31 -8.43
CA CYS A 50 7.81 -17.16 -8.35
C CYS A 50 7.41 -16.89 -6.91
N ASN A 51 7.03 -17.93 -6.16
CA ASN A 51 6.65 -17.83 -4.75
C ASN A 51 7.80 -17.28 -3.90
N LEU A 52 9.02 -17.81 -4.06
CA LEU A 52 10.19 -17.34 -3.32
C LEU A 52 10.53 -15.87 -3.60
N ASN A 53 10.34 -15.42 -4.84
CA ASN A 53 10.62 -14.04 -5.24
C ASN A 53 9.43 -13.10 -5.06
N TYR A 54 8.26 -13.60 -4.67
CA TYR A 54 7.08 -12.78 -4.47
C TYR A 54 7.25 -11.92 -3.22
N LYS A 55 7.59 -10.64 -3.43
CA LYS A 55 7.80 -9.68 -2.34
C LYS A 55 6.51 -8.95 -2.03
N GLU A 56 5.83 -9.40 -0.98
CA GLU A 56 4.77 -8.61 -0.36
C GLU A 56 5.37 -7.40 0.38
N SER A 57 4.88 -6.21 0.03
CA SER A 57 5.17 -5.00 0.81
C SER A 57 4.05 -4.76 1.82
N TYR A 58 4.38 -4.77 3.10
CA TYR A 58 3.48 -4.29 4.17
C TYR A 58 3.65 -2.80 4.46
N THR A 59 4.29 -2.07 3.54
CA THR A 59 4.48 -0.62 3.66
C THR A 59 3.37 0.11 2.95
N ILE A 60 2.54 0.82 3.71
CA ILE A 60 1.50 1.70 3.19
C ILE A 60 2.09 3.12 3.13
N PRO A 61 2.24 3.72 1.94
CA PRO A 61 2.69 5.09 1.83
C PRO A 61 1.56 6.04 2.25
N ILE A 62 1.87 6.94 3.18
CA ILE A 62 1.01 8.06 3.57
C ILE A 62 1.64 9.32 2.98
N VAL A 63 0.98 9.87 1.98
CA VAL A 63 1.53 10.97 1.17
C VAL A 63 0.93 12.29 1.64
N PHE A 64 1.81 13.20 2.05
CA PHE A 64 1.48 14.58 2.32
C PHE A 64 2.16 15.47 1.28
N HIS A 65 1.62 16.66 1.02
CA HIS A 65 2.27 17.64 0.18
C HIS A 65 2.86 18.75 1.05
N ASN A 66 4.19 18.94 0.98
CA ASN A 66 4.96 19.84 1.84
C ASN A 66 5.09 19.38 3.32
N LEU A 67 5.10 18.06 3.57
CA LEU A 67 5.17 17.47 4.92
C LEU A 67 6.37 17.99 5.72
N SER A 68 7.55 18.01 5.09
CA SER A 68 8.80 18.43 5.74
C SER A 68 8.86 19.94 6.01
N GLY A 69 7.91 20.71 5.48
CA GLY A 69 7.87 22.16 5.61
C GLY A 69 7.00 22.68 6.76
N TYR A 70 6.04 21.88 7.25
CA TYR A 70 5.04 22.34 8.23
C TYR A 70 4.69 21.30 9.30
N ASP A 71 4.27 20.10 8.90
CA ASP A 71 3.47 19.24 9.78
C ASP A 71 4.21 18.05 10.39
N SER A 72 5.44 17.76 9.95
CA SER A 72 6.10 16.50 10.31
C SER A 72 6.31 16.32 11.81
N HIS A 73 6.69 17.35 12.56
CA HIS A 73 7.05 17.19 13.97
C HIS A 73 5.86 16.91 14.87
N PHE A 74 4.73 17.59 14.63
CA PHE A 74 3.51 17.36 15.40
C PHE A 74 3.01 15.93 15.17
N ILE A 75 3.02 15.48 13.91
CA ILE A 75 2.63 14.10 13.55
C ILE A 75 3.59 13.09 14.19
N ILE A 76 4.91 13.28 14.06
CA ILE A 76 5.92 12.37 14.63
C ILE A 76 5.74 12.26 16.15
N LYS A 77 5.56 13.39 16.84
CA LYS A 77 5.36 13.44 18.29
C LYS A 77 4.12 12.65 18.70
N GLU A 78 3.00 12.91 18.04
CA GLU A 78 1.73 12.23 18.33
C GLU A 78 1.83 10.73 18.09
N LEU A 79 2.40 10.32 16.95
CA LEU A 79 2.61 8.91 16.61
C LEU A 79 3.57 8.20 17.57
N ALA A 80 4.58 8.89 18.09
CA ALA A 80 5.53 8.32 19.04
C ALA A 80 4.94 8.17 20.45
N SER A 81 4.09 9.12 20.87
CA SER A 81 3.56 9.17 22.23
C SER A 81 2.26 8.39 22.42
N ASN A 82 1.33 8.45 21.46
CA ASN A 82 -0.05 7.99 21.66
C ASN A 82 -0.41 6.70 20.91
N PHE A 83 0.46 6.23 20.01
CA PHE A 83 0.24 4.99 19.26
C PHE A 83 1.30 3.95 19.61
N LYS A 84 0.88 2.69 19.82
CA LYS A 84 1.82 1.58 20.05
C LYS A 84 2.72 1.33 18.83
N GLY A 85 3.90 0.77 19.07
CA GLY A 85 4.89 0.44 18.03
C GLY A 85 5.95 1.52 17.82
N THR A 86 7.04 1.17 17.14
CA THR A 86 8.21 2.04 17.01
C THR A 86 8.10 3.01 15.84
N ILE A 87 8.78 4.15 15.93
CA ILE A 87 8.93 5.08 14.82
C ILE A 87 10.37 5.06 14.31
N ALA A 88 10.55 4.93 13.02
CA ALA A 88 11.84 5.01 12.34
C ALA A 88 11.90 6.31 11.53
N LEU A 89 12.95 7.10 11.72
CA LEU A 89 13.11 8.41 11.07
C LEU A 89 14.22 8.33 10.02
N LEU A 90 14.02 9.01 8.88
CA LEU A 90 15.08 9.33 7.92
C LEU A 90 15.28 10.85 7.89
N PRO A 91 16.08 11.42 8.81
CA PRO A 91 16.29 12.86 8.92
C PRO A 91 17.26 13.41 7.86
N ILE A 92 17.05 14.67 7.46
CA ILE A 92 18.04 15.51 6.76
C ILE A 92 18.69 16.45 7.79
N THR A 93 17.86 17.13 8.58
CA THR A 93 18.27 18.03 9.66
C THR A 93 17.45 17.70 10.90
N LYS A 94 17.71 18.39 12.02
CA LYS A 94 16.85 18.29 13.22
C LYS A 94 15.39 18.67 12.96
N GLU A 95 15.16 19.49 11.94
CA GLU A 95 13.84 20.03 11.61
C GLU A 95 13.23 19.45 10.32
N LYS A 96 14.00 18.71 9.53
CA LYS A 96 13.54 18.22 8.22
C LYS A 96 13.78 16.73 8.11
N TYR A 97 12.73 15.99 7.78
CA TYR A 97 12.76 14.55 7.57
C TYR A 97 12.41 14.23 6.12
N ILE A 98 13.15 13.30 5.49
CA ILE A 98 12.84 12.77 4.16
C ILE A 98 11.57 11.93 4.24
N SER A 99 11.51 11.06 5.23
CA SER A 99 10.35 10.23 5.55
C SER A 99 10.45 9.76 6.99
N PHE A 100 9.32 9.41 7.57
CA PHE A 100 9.28 8.66 8.83
C PHE A 100 8.31 7.50 8.68
N THR A 101 8.57 6.42 9.41
CA THR A 101 7.80 5.19 9.32
C THR A 101 7.31 4.79 10.70
N LYS A 102 6.00 4.66 10.87
CA LYS A 102 5.40 4.06 12.05
C LYS A 102 5.25 2.56 11.82
N ASN A 103 5.95 1.77 12.62
CA ASN A 103 5.75 0.32 12.67
C ASN A 103 4.54 0.06 13.56
N VAL A 104 3.48 -0.47 12.97
CA VAL A 104 2.27 -0.87 13.69
C VAL A 104 2.47 -2.32 14.12
N ASN A 105 2.52 -2.53 15.43
CA ASN A 105 2.62 -3.86 16.02
C ASN A 105 1.23 -4.20 16.57
N GLU A 106 0.52 -5.12 15.91
CA GLU A 106 -0.61 -5.78 16.55
C GLU A 106 -0.05 -6.87 17.46
N ALA A 107 -0.14 -6.68 18.77
CA ALA A 107 0.32 -7.67 19.75
C ALA A 107 -0.58 -8.93 19.77
N ASP A 108 -1.79 -8.83 19.22
CA ASP A 108 -2.85 -9.85 19.35
C ASP A 108 -3.21 -10.55 18.02
N ALA A 109 -2.55 -10.20 16.91
CA ALA A 109 -2.79 -10.86 15.63
C ALA A 109 -1.84 -12.05 15.45
N VAL A 110 -2.41 -13.21 15.12
CA VAL A 110 -1.71 -14.46 14.76
C VAL A 110 -0.70 -14.26 13.61
N PHE A 111 -0.80 -13.14 12.88
CA PHE A 111 0.05 -12.78 11.76
C PHE A 111 1.15 -11.81 12.20
N ARG A 112 2.38 -12.33 12.26
CA ARG A 112 3.61 -11.64 12.70
C ARG A 112 4.10 -10.52 11.76
N ASN A 113 3.26 -10.04 10.86
CA ASN A 113 3.68 -9.08 9.84
C ASN A 113 3.41 -7.66 10.30
N HIS A 114 4.49 -6.96 10.65
CA HIS A 114 4.47 -5.56 11.04
C HIS A 114 4.10 -4.67 9.84
N VAL A 115 2.87 -4.16 9.83
CA VAL A 115 2.45 -3.12 8.87
C VAL A 115 3.25 -1.86 9.15
N LYS A 116 3.77 -1.25 8.09
CA LYS A 116 4.60 -0.03 8.15
C LYS A 116 3.85 1.11 7.49
N LEU A 117 3.49 2.12 8.25
CA LEU A 117 2.93 3.35 7.72
C LEU A 117 4.09 4.30 7.42
N ARG A 118 4.41 4.50 6.14
CA ARG A 118 5.54 5.33 5.72
C ARG A 118 5.06 6.68 5.22
N PHE A 119 5.35 7.73 5.98
CA PHE A 119 5.00 9.09 5.66
C PHE A 119 6.05 9.69 4.73
N ILE A 120 5.61 10.24 3.59
CA ILE A 120 6.47 10.83 2.56
C ILE A 120 5.96 12.21 2.13
N ASP A 121 6.90 13.06 1.73
CA ASP A 121 6.63 14.40 1.19
C ASP A 121 6.61 14.37 -0.35
N SER A 122 5.43 14.56 -0.93
CA SER A 122 5.27 14.64 -2.39
C SER A 122 5.93 15.87 -3.01
N LEU A 123 6.12 16.97 -2.27
CA LEU A 123 6.78 18.16 -2.80
C LEU A 123 8.24 17.88 -3.23
N ARG A 124 8.85 16.82 -2.70
CA ARG A 124 10.21 16.38 -3.08
C ARG A 124 10.29 15.85 -4.51
N PHE A 125 9.20 15.33 -5.07
CA PHE A 125 9.15 14.75 -6.41
C PHE A 125 8.07 15.37 -7.31
N LEU A 126 7.21 16.24 -6.76
CA LEU A 126 6.26 17.11 -7.46
C LEU A 126 6.47 18.55 -6.96
N SER A 127 7.52 19.21 -7.47
CA SER A 127 8.00 20.52 -7.01
C SER A 127 7.15 21.71 -7.48
N SER A 128 5.84 21.63 -7.28
CA SER A 128 4.89 22.70 -7.58
C SER A 128 3.78 22.74 -6.54
N SER A 129 3.06 23.87 -6.46
CA SER A 129 1.88 23.96 -5.59
C SER A 129 0.82 22.95 -6.02
N LEU A 130 -0.01 22.52 -5.06
CA LEU A 130 -1.17 21.68 -5.36
C LEU A 130 -2.08 22.33 -6.41
N ASP A 131 -2.30 23.64 -6.33
CA ASP A 131 -3.06 24.43 -7.31
C ASP A 131 -2.52 24.23 -8.74
N LYS A 132 -1.21 24.41 -8.94
CA LYS A 132 -0.58 24.19 -10.24
C LYS A 132 -0.66 22.73 -10.69
N LEU A 133 -0.42 21.78 -9.79
CA LEU A 133 -0.52 20.34 -10.11
C LEU A 133 -1.96 19.95 -10.49
N ALA A 134 -2.96 20.49 -9.79
CA ALA A 134 -4.37 20.26 -10.07
C ALA A 134 -4.79 20.86 -11.42
N SER A 135 -4.25 22.03 -11.79
CA SER A 135 -4.54 22.67 -13.10
C SER A 135 -4.16 21.82 -14.32
N PHE A 136 -3.26 20.84 -14.15
CA PHE A 136 -2.89 19.91 -15.22
C PHE A 136 -3.87 18.74 -15.37
N LEU A 137 -4.76 18.54 -14.40
CA LEU A 137 -5.79 17.52 -14.47
C LEU A 137 -6.98 18.06 -15.25
N SER A 138 -7.41 17.30 -16.25
CA SER A 138 -8.65 17.59 -16.95
C SER A 138 -9.85 17.23 -16.04
N LYS A 139 -10.93 18.03 -16.11
CA LYS A 139 -12.09 17.89 -15.21
C LYS A 139 -12.75 16.51 -15.27
N ASP A 140 -12.72 15.85 -16.42
CA ASP A 140 -13.20 14.47 -16.62
C ASP A 140 -12.40 13.43 -15.83
N LYS A 141 -11.16 13.75 -15.42
CA LYS A 141 -10.32 12.87 -14.60
C LYS A 141 -10.58 13.02 -13.10
N LEU A 142 -11.32 14.04 -12.66
CA LEU A 142 -11.69 14.27 -11.27
C LEU A 142 -12.83 13.35 -10.81
N LYS A 143 -12.73 12.05 -11.14
CA LYS A 143 -13.79 11.04 -10.95
C LYS A 143 -14.21 10.88 -9.49
N ILE A 144 -13.25 10.91 -8.57
CA ILE A 144 -13.51 10.80 -7.13
C ILE A 144 -14.29 12.02 -6.66
N LEU A 145 -13.80 13.22 -6.98
CA LEU A 145 -14.48 14.47 -6.63
C LEU A 145 -15.89 14.51 -7.21
N ARG A 146 -16.06 14.11 -8.48
CA ARG A 146 -17.37 14.05 -9.12
C ARG A 146 -18.31 13.02 -8.49
N SER A 147 -17.78 11.91 -8.00
CA SER A 147 -18.56 10.89 -7.29
C SER A 147 -19.07 11.40 -5.94
N GLU A 148 -18.23 12.09 -5.17
CA GLU A 148 -18.63 12.67 -3.89
C GLU A 148 -19.63 13.81 -4.07
N PHE A 149 -19.41 14.65 -5.10
CA PHE A 149 -20.25 15.79 -5.41
C PHE A 149 -21.17 15.53 -6.62
N PHE A 150 -21.76 14.34 -6.70
CA PHE A 150 -22.56 13.91 -7.86
C PHE A 150 -23.82 14.77 -8.10
N ASN A 151 -24.33 15.39 -7.04
CA ASN A 151 -25.51 16.26 -7.07
C ASN A 151 -25.21 17.70 -7.54
N LEU A 152 -23.93 18.10 -7.61
CA LEU A 152 -23.59 19.46 -8.03
C LEU A 152 -23.81 19.65 -9.53
N SER A 153 -24.35 20.82 -9.86
CA SER A 153 -24.34 21.33 -11.23
C SER A 153 -22.89 21.42 -11.74
N ILE A 154 -22.72 21.54 -13.06
CA ILE A 154 -21.37 21.73 -13.63
C ILE A 154 -20.77 23.06 -13.14
N GLU A 155 -21.59 24.10 -13.04
CA GLU A 155 -21.18 25.44 -12.60
C GLU A 155 -20.70 25.43 -11.13
N ASP A 156 -21.42 24.77 -10.24
CA ASP A 156 -21.01 24.66 -8.83
C ASP A 156 -19.81 23.74 -8.65
N PHE A 157 -19.72 22.68 -9.46
CA PHE A 157 -18.57 21.77 -9.45
C PHE A 157 -17.30 22.50 -9.88
N ASP A 158 -17.39 23.40 -10.85
CA ASP A 158 -16.29 24.22 -11.34
C ASP A 158 -15.75 25.21 -10.29
N LEU A 159 -16.52 25.54 -9.25
CA LEU A 159 -16.03 26.35 -8.12
C LEU A 159 -15.13 25.56 -7.17
N LEU A 160 -15.14 24.23 -7.25
CA LEU A 160 -14.32 23.33 -6.44
C LEU A 160 -12.98 22.98 -7.10
N THR A 161 -12.77 23.34 -8.36
CA THR A 161 -11.67 22.87 -9.22
C THR A 161 -11.01 23.99 -9.99
#